data_AF-A0A239NVS4-F1
#
_entry.id   AF-A0A239NVS4-F1
#
_cell.length_a   1.000
_cell.length_b   1.000
_cell.length_c   1.000
_cell.angle_alpha   90.00
_cell.angle_beta   90.00
_cell.angle_gamma   90.00
#
_symmetry.space_group_name_H-M   'P 1'
#
loop_
_entity.id
_entity.type
_entity.pdbx_description
1 polymer ?
#
loop_
_entity_poly.entity_id
_entity_poly.type
_entity_poly.pdbx_seq_one_letter_code
_entity_poly.pdbx_strand_id
1 'polypeptide(L)' 'MAGVDLVSIYTRMEGCTYTWITNGGSLHERGMATVRFISDEIERVLPELAEHDSVHVWTRLHRMAQLMVAHNNAPV' A
#
# COMPACT_ATOMS: atom_id res chain seq x y z
N MET A 1 -13.02 11.58 15.29
CA MET A 1 -11.91 11.01 14.53
C MET A 1 -12.43 10.65 13.16
N ALA A 2 -12.07 11.39 12.13
CA ALA A 2 -12.24 10.93 10.76
C ALA A 2 -11.18 9.85 10.55
N GLY A 3 -11.44 8.66 11.12
CA GLY A 3 -10.49 7.56 11.15
C GLY A 3 -10.22 7.12 9.72
N VAL A 4 -8.94 7.18 9.33
CA VAL A 4 -8.47 6.53 8.13
C VAL A 4 -9.01 5.09 8.15
N ASP A 5 -9.74 4.71 7.11
CA ASP A 5 -10.32 3.37 7.00
C ASP A 5 -9.20 2.37 6.69
N LEU A 6 -8.58 1.87 7.77
CA LEU A 6 -7.52 0.87 7.74
C LEU A 6 -7.94 -0.36 6.91
N VAL A 7 -9.19 -0.81 7.01
CA VAL A 7 -9.66 -1.97 6.24
C VAL A 7 -9.64 -1.67 4.75
N SER A 8 -10.06 -0.46 4.35
CA SER A 8 -10.00 -0.02 2.95
C SER A 8 -8.55 0.10 2.44
N ILE A 9 -7.63 0.62 3.24
CA ILE A 9 -6.21 0.67 2.87
C ILE A 9 -5.67 -0.74 2.63
N TYR A 10 -5.91 -1.66 3.58
CA TYR A 10 -5.44 -3.03 3.49
C TYR A 10 -5.97 -3.71 2.22
N THR A 11 -7.28 -3.62 1.99
CA THR A 11 -7.95 -4.27 0.85
C THR A 11 -7.43 -3.76 -0.49
N ARG A 12 -7.27 -2.43 -0.63
CA ARG A 12 -6.74 -1.84 -1.86
C ARG A 12 -5.28 -2.22 -2.09
N MET A 13 -4.49 -2.28 -1.03
CA MET A 13 -3.09 -2.68 -1.11
C MET A 13 -2.96 -4.15 -1.51
N GLU A 14 -3.81 -5.03 -0.97
CA GLU A 14 -3.88 -6.44 -1.36
C GLU A 14 -4.18 -6.59 -2.85
N GLY A 15 -5.20 -5.89 -3.36
CA GLY A 15 -5.56 -5.92 -4.78
C GLY A 15 -4.46 -5.42 -5.71
N CYS A 16 -3.79 -4.32 -5.34
CA CYS A 16 -2.64 -3.81 -6.10
C CYS A 16 -1.46 -4.79 -6.07
N THR A 17 -1.17 -5.37 -4.90
CA THR A 17 -0.09 -6.34 -4.73
C THR A 17 -0.33 -7.59 -5.57
N TYR A 18 -1.54 -8.15 -5.50
CA TYR A 18 -1.93 -9.31 -6.29
C TYR A 18 -1.73 -9.05 -7.78
N THR A 19 -2.28 -7.94 -8.28
CA THR A 19 -2.19 -7.57 -9.70
C THR A 19 -0.74 -7.38 -10.14
N TRP A 20 0.08 -6.70 -9.33
CA TRP A 20 1.50 -6.48 -9.62
C TRP A 20 2.27 -7.80 -9.70
N ILE A 21 2.03 -8.73 -8.77
CA ILE A 21 2.66 -10.07 -8.78
C ILE A 21 2.21 -10.88 -10.00
N THR A 22 0.91 -10.93 -10.28
CA THR A 22 0.37 -11.71 -11.42
C THR A 22 0.85 -11.19 -12.76
N ASN A 23 1.16 -9.89 -12.85
CA ASN A 23 1.67 -9.24 -14.05
C ASN A 23 3.21 -9.17 -14.08
N GLY A 24 3.91 -10.00 -13.29
CA GLY A 24 5.37 -10.07 -13.34
C GLY A 24 6.08 -8.79 -12.90
N GLY A 25 5.53 -8.10 -11.90
CA GLY A 25 6.08 -6.84 -11.38
C GLY A 25 5.61 -5.60 -12.14
N SER A 26 4.46 -5.67 -12.82
CA SER A 26 3.90 -4.53 -13.55
C SER A 26 2.50 -4.16 -13.08
N LEU A 27 2.29 -2.88 -12.82
CA LEU A 27 1.01 -2.29 -12.47
C LEU A 27 0.80 -1.04 -13.33
N HIS A 28 -0.41 -0.90 -13.87
CA HIS A 28 -0.79 0.25 -14.68
C HIS A 28 -0.77 1.54 -13.87
N GLU A 29 -0.74 2.69 -14.56
CA GLU A 29 -0.59 4.01 -13.93
C GLU A 29 -1.61 4.27 -12.81
N ARG A 30 -2.90 3.99 -13.05
CA ARG A 30 -3.94 4.15 -12.02
C ARG A 30 -3.68 3.27 -10.78
N GLY A 31 -3.17 2.05 -10.94
CA GLY A 31 -2.85 1.19 -9.81
C GLY A 31 -1.65 1.71 -9.05
N MET A 32 -0.63 2.23 -9.76
CA MET A 32 0.49 2.91 -9.11
C MET A 32 0.09 4.19 -8.39
N ALA A 33 -0.89 4.94 -8.91
CA ALA A 33 -1.46 6.08 -8.21
C ALA A 33 -2.14 5.65 -6.89
N THR A 34 -2.86 4.53 -6.90
CA THR A 34 -3.44 3.94 -5.69
C THR A 34 -2.36 3.51 -4.69
N VAL A 35 -1.28 2.87 -5.14
CA VAL A 35 -0.17 2.44 -4.27
C VAL A 35 0.51 3.65 -3.61
N ARG A 36 0.77 4.73 -4.35
CA ARG A 36 1.36 5.97 -3.80
C ARG A 36 0.43 6.61 -2.76
N PHE A 37 -0.86 6.75 -3.09
CA PHE A 37 -1.86 7.26 -2.15
C PHE A 37 -1.89 6.44 -0.85
N ILE A 38 -1.88 5.11 -0.96
CA ILE A 38 -1.83 4.22 0.21
C ILE A 38 -0.54 4.42 1.02
N SER A 39 0.61 4.54 0.35
CA SER A 39 1.89 4.78 1.01
C SER A 39 1.83 6.04 1.87
N ASP A 40 1.32 7.14 1.31
CA ASP A 40 1.19 8.42 2.00
C ASP A 40 0.23 8.34 3.19
N GLU A 41 -0.89 7.63 3.05
CA GLU A 41 -1.86 7.45 4.15
C GLU A 41 -1.28 6.58 5.27
N ILE A 42 -0.50 5.54 4.94
CA ILE A 42 0.17 4.72 5.96
C ILE A 42 1.23 5.55 6.69
N GLU A 43 2.01 6.37 5.99
CA GLU A 43 3.01 7.25 6.61
C GLU A 43 2.36 8.22 7.61
N ARG A 44 1.18 8.76 7.27
CA ARG A 44 0.40 9.65 8.15
C ARG A 44 -0.15 8.96 9.38
N VAL A 45 -0.69 7.74 9.23
CA VAL A 45 -1.35 7.05 10.35
C VAL A 45 -0.36 6.34 11.27
N LEU A 46 0.81 5.91 10.76
CA LEU A 46 1.80 5.14 11.53
C LEU A 46 2.14 5.73 12.91
N PRO A 47 2.37 7.06 13.08
CA PRO A 47 2.63 7.66 14.38
C PRO A 47 1.44 7.64 15.35
N GLU A 48 0.22 7.52 14.83
CA GLU A 48 -1.03 7.53 15.61
C GLU A 48 -1.49 6.13 16.04
N LEU A 49 -0.92 5.08 15.44
CA LEU A 49 -1.27 3.70 15.74
C LEU A 49 -0.78 3.28 17.12
N ALA A 50 -1.67 2.70 17.91
CA ALA A 50 -1.33 2.06 19.16
C ALA A 50 -0.88 0.61 18.93
N GLU A 51 -0.29 -0.02 19.95
CA GLU A 51 0.20 -1.40 19.86
C GLU A 51 -0.90 -2.40 19.46
N HIS A 52 -2.15 -2.15 19.84
CA HIS A 52 -3.30 -2.98 19.47
C HIS A 52 -3.71 -2.86 18.00
N ASP A 53 -3.27 -1.81 17.29
CA ASP A 53 -3.54 -1.61 15.86
C ASP A 53 -2.59 -2.41 14.96
N SER A 54 -1.76 -3.28 15.55
CA SER A 54 -0.81 -4.14 14.82
C SER A 54 0.16 -3.33 13.96
N VAL A 55 0.84 -2.33 14.56
CA VAL A 55 1.81 -1.42 13.91
C VAL A 55 2.75 -2.13 12.93
N HIS A 56 3.20 -3.35 13.26
CA HIS A 56 4.08 -4.17 12.41
C HIS A 56 3.47 -4.50 11.03
N VAL A 57 2.15 -4.69 10.95
CA VAL A 57 1.42 -4.92 9.69
C VAL A 57 1.49 -3.68 8.81
N TRP A 58 1.26 -2.50 9.39
CA TRP A 58 1.30 -1.22 8.69
C TRP A 58 2.70 -0.87 8.20
N THR A 59 3.72 -1.08 9.03
CA THR A 59 5.12 -0.92 8.62
C THR A 59 5.47 -1.86 7.45
N ARG A 60 4.98 -3.10 7.47
CA ARG A 60 5.18 -4.05 6.37
C ARG A 60 4.48 -3.60 5.09
N LEU A 61 3.23 -3.15 5.18
CA LEU A 61 2.48 -2.64 4.02
C LEU A 61 3.14 -1.40 3.42
N HIS A 62 3.62 -0.48 4.27
CA HIS A 62 4.35 0.70 3.80
C HIS A 62 5.60 0.29 3.02
N ARG A 63 6.40 -0.63 3.55
CA ARG A 63 7.58 -1.16 2.85
C ARG A 63 7.22 -1.84 1.53
N MET A 64 6.12 -2.59 1.48
CA MET A 64 5.64 -3.20 0.24
C MET A 64 5.27 -2.13 -0.81
N ALA A 65 4.56 -1.08 -0.41
CA ALA A 65 4.20 0.03 -1.31
C ALA A 65 5.44 0.71 -1.88
N GLN A 66 6.45 0.98 -1.04
CA GLN A 66 7.73 1.55 -1.47
C GLN A 66 8.45 0.65 -2.48
N LEU A 67 8.48 -0.68 -2.25
CA LEU A 67 9.09 -1.64 -3.17
C LEU A 67 8.36 -1.67 -4.52
N MET A 68 7.02 -1.67 -4.51
CA MET A 68 6.24 -1.62 -5.74
C MET A 68 6.52 -0.35 -6.54
N VAL A 69 6.64 0.81 -5.87
CA VAL A 69 6.99 2.08 -6.54
C VAL A 69 8.39 2.04 -7.13
N ALA A 70 9.36 1.49 -6.42
CA ALA A 70 10.75 1.41 -6.86
C ALA A 70 10.97 0.40 -8.01
N HIS A 71 10.15 -0.65 -8.07
CA HIS A 71 10.36 -1.79 -8.96
C HIS A 71 9.20 -2.05 -9.93
N ASN A 72 8.33 -1.05 -10.16
CA ASN A 72 7.27 -1.20 -11.15
C ASN A 72 7.85 -1.21 -12.57
N ASN A 73 7.68 -2.34 -13.26
CA ASN A 73 8.01 -2.46 -14.67
C ASN A 73 7.00 -1.67 -15.52
N ALA A 74 7.42 -1.24 -16.71
CA ALA A 74 6.50 -0.67 -17.69
C ALA A 74 5.32 -1.66 -17.94
N PRO A 75 4.07 -1.17 -18.04
CA PRO A 75 2.94 -2.02 -18.41
C PRO A 75 3.21 -2.73 -19.73
N VAL A 76 3.02 -4.05 -19.76
CA VAL A 76 3.03 -4.86 -20.99
C VAL A 76 1.76 -4.58 -21.79
#